data_AF-A0A938J9F0-F1
#
_entry.id   AF-A0A938J9F0-F1
#
_cell.length_a   1.000
_cell.length_b   1.000
_cell.length_c   1.000
_cell.angle_alpha   90.00
_cell.angle_beta   90.00
_cell.angle_gamma   90.00
#
_symmetry.space_group_name_H-M   'P 1'
#
loop_
_entity.id
_entity.type
_entity.pdbx_description
1 polymer ?
#
loop_
_entity_poly.entity_id
_entity_poly.type
_entity_poly.pdbx_seq_one_letter_code
_entity_poly.pdbx_strand_id
1 'polypeptide(L)'
;MLVLDTEVYSNTGGQASKATPRSAVAKYAAGGKSTRKKDLGRLASDYGEVYVAQIAMGADNPQTVRALVEAEAYSGPSLVIAYSHCIAHGIEMAQGMRQQKLAVDTGYWPLYRYDPRHAGAGEHPLQLDSRAPKTPLAEFTAREARFAILGRSRPAEAERLAALAQHDVDERWHVYEQLARVDHEPATARGLPLSLAAPRGETREETAPSSPSFASSVSSPGRGPKPARQRSLSACCGPKGPS
;
A
#
# COMPACT_ATOMS: atom_id res chain seq x y z
N MET A 1 1.82 -2.26 -0.42
CA MET A 1 2.37 -1.66 0.81
C MET A 1 1.23 -1.34 1.76
N LEU A 2 1.36 -1.73 3.04
CA LEU A 2 0.40 -1.40 4.10
C LEU A 2 1.04 -0.39 5.06
N VAL A 3 0.42 0.78 5.21
CA VAL A 3 0.82 1.83 6.16
C VAL A 3 -0.14 1.82 7.33
N LEU A 4 0.38 1.53 8.53
CA LEU A 4 -0.36 1.64 9.78
C LEU A 4 -0.18 3.07 10.31
N ASP A 5 -1.11 3.95 9.98
CA ASP A 5 -1.02 5.37 10.32
C ASP A 5 -1.56 5.62 11.73
N THR A 6 -0.64 5.68 12.70
CA THR A 6 -0.91 6.12 14.07
C THR A 6 -0.75 7.63 14.24
N GLU A 7 -0.38 8.36 13.19
CA GLU A 7 -0.20 9.81 13.15
C GLU A 7 0.90 10.35 14.07
N VAL A 8 1.67 9.48 14.71
CA VAL A 8 2.82 9.81 15.56
C VAL A 8 3.87 8.72 15.42
N TYR A 9 5.09 8.98 15.83
CA TYR A 9 6.05 7.90 16.06
C TYR A 9 5.73 7.20 17.38
N SER A 10 4.88 6.18 17.33
CA SER A 10 4.36 5.51 18.53
C SER A 10 5.46 4.85 19.37
N ASN A 11 6.41 4.16 18.73
CA ASN A 11 7.46 3.41 19.42
C ASN A 11 8.44 4.32 20.20
N THR A 12 8.74 5.51 19.70
CA THR A 12 9.66 6.49 20.34
C THR A 12 8.93 7.42 21.32
N GLY A 13 7.75 7.01 21.77
CA GLY A 13 6.95 7.72 22.77
C GLY A 13 6.21 8.94 22.24
N GLY A 14 5.67 8.86 21.02
CA GLY A 14 4.72 9.84 20.49
C GLY A 14 5.35 11.13 19.97
N GLN A 15 6.38 11.02 19.13
CA GLN A 15 6.96 12.18 18.45
C GLN A 15 6.10 12.61 17.26
N ALA A 16 6.08 13.92 16.98
CA ALA A 16 5.36 14.48 15.85
C ALA A 16 5.93 13.96 14.52
N SER A 17 5.04 13.76 13.56
CA SER A 17 5.35 13.30 12.20
C SER A 17 4.64 14.19 11.18
N LYS A 18 4.91 13.97 9.88
CA LYS A 18 4.14 14.61 8.80
C LYS A 18 2.68 14.11 8.76
N ALA A 19 2.41 12.95 9.35
CA ALA A 19 1.07 12.38 9.48
C ALA A 19 0.31 12.92 10.72
N THR A 20 0.99 13.58 11.66
CA THR A 20 0.32 14.25 12.79
C THR A 20 -0.64 15.31 12.26
N PRO A 21 -1.90 15.33 12.72
CA PRO A 21 -2.88 16.33 12.28
C PRO A 21 -2.57 17.70 12.89
N ARG A 22 -3.21 18.74 12.35
CA ARG A 22 -3.19 20.06 12.98
C ARG A 22 -3.81 19.98 14.39
N SER A 23 -3.41 20.85 15.30
CA SER A 23 -3.90 20.94 16.69
C SER A 23 -3.44 19.80 17.62
N ALA A 24 -3.06 18.63 17.10
CA ALA A 24 -2.54 17.55 17.95
C ALA A 24 -1.21 17.93 18.60
N VAL A 25 -1.11 17.62 19.89
CA VAL A 25 0.10 17.74 20.69
C VAL A 25 0.86 16.42 20.66
N ALA A 26 2.15 16.52 20.37
CA ALA A 26 3.10 15.40 20.37
C ALA A 26 4.49 15.94 20.76
N LYS A 27 5.47 15.06 21.02
CA LYS A 27 6.86 15.52 21.23
C LYS A 27 7.33 16.25 19.96
N TYR A 28 8.02 17.38 20.13
CA TYR A 28 8.37 18.33 19.06
C TYR A 28 7.20 19.13 18.45
N ALA A 29 5.98 18.99 19.01
CA ALA A 29 4.81 19.79 18.68
C ALA A 29 4.00 20.13 19.95
N ALA A 30 4.69 20.60 21.00
CA ALA A 30 4.09 20.86 22.32
C ALA A 30 3.02 21.96 22.31
N GLY A 31 3.11 22.91 21.36
CA GLY A 31 2.11 23.96 21.13
C GLY A 31 0.95 23.54 20.23
N GLY A 32 0.83 22.24 19.92
CA GLY A 32 -0.02 21.75 18.84
C GLY A 32 0.69 21.91 17.49
N LYS A 33 0.49 20.95 16.59
CA LYS A 33 1.04 21.05 15.24
C LYS A 33 0.29 22.13 14.45
N SER A 34 1.04 23.06 13.88
CA SER A 34 0.49 24.21 13.14
C SER A 34 0.11 23.88 11.70
N THR A 35 0.79 22.91 11.08
CA THR A 35 0.60 22.51 9.68
C THR A 35 -0.43 21.39 9.55
N ARG A 36 -1.15 21.36 8.43
CA ARG A 36 -2.07 20.25 8.10
C ARG A 36 -1.34 18.91 7.96
N LYS A 37 -2.10 17.82 8.04
CA LYS A 37 -1.61 16.45 7.77
C LYS A 37 -1.16 16.34 6.31
N LYS A 38 -0.01 15.69 6.05
CA LYS A 38 0.38 15.34 4.69
C LYS A 38 -0.59 14.30 4.14
N ASP A 39 -1.20 14.58 2.99
CA ASP A 39 -2.05 13.61 2.30
C ASP A 39 -1.19 12.68 1.44
N LEU A 40 -0.77 11.55 2.02
CA LEU A 40 0.06 10.57 1.31
C LEU A 40 -0.72 9.85 0.21
N GLY A 41 -2.01 9.58 0.43
CA GLY A 41 -2.80 8.82 -0.51
C GLY A 41 -3.10 9.61 -1.78
N ARG A 42 -3.47 10.89 -1.67
CA ARG A 42 -3.61 11.77 -2.84
C ARG A 42 -2.33 11.86 -3.66
N LEU A 43 -1.18 12.07 -3.01
CA LEU A 43 0.11 12.13 -3.69
C LEU A 43 0.47 10.83 -4.42
N ALA A 44 0.02 9.68 -3.91
CA ALA A 44 0.22 8.39 -4.57
C ALA A 44 -0.75 8.20 -5.75
N SER A 45 -2.01 8.62 -5.60
CA SER A 45 -3.01 8.57 -6.67
C SER A 45 -2.68 9.48 -7.85
N ASP A 46 -1.98 10.60 -7.62
CA ASP A 46 -1.53 11.52 -8.68
C ASP A 46 -0.60 10.86 -9.72
N TYR A 47 0.03 9.71 -9.40
CA TYR A 47 0.80 8.92 -10.38
C TYR A 47 -0.07 8.21 -11.42
N GLY A 48 -1.38 8.06 -11.18
CA GLY A 48 -2.31 7.43 -12.12
C GLY A 48 -2.33 5.90 -12.06
N GLU A 49 -1.17 5.25 -11.89
CA GLU A 49 -0.98 3.80 -11.98
C GLU A 49 -0.86 3.08 -10.62
N VAL A 50 -1.03 3.79 -9.51
CA VAL A 50 -0.92 3.23 -8.16
C VAL A 50 -2.31 2.96 -7.62
N TYR A 51 -2.62 1.73 -7.21
CA TYR A 51 -3.82 1.47 -6.43
C TYR A 51 -3.67 2.09 -5.04
N VAL A 52 -4.63 2.89 -4.59
CA VAL A 52 -4.58 3.56 -3.28
C VAL A 52 -5.87 3.35 -2.53
N ALA A 53 -5.82 2.91 -1.28
CA ALA A 53 -6.99 2.84 -0.42
C ALA A 53 -6.71 3.45 0.95
N GLN A 54 -7.67 4.23 1.46
CA GLN A 54 -7.68 4.70 2.84
C GLN A 54 -8.79 3.97 3.60
N ILE A 55 -8.41 3.24 4.65
CA ILE A 55 -9.28 2.30 5.37
C ILE A 55 -9.33 2.62 6.87
N ALA A 56 -10.44 2.26 7.51
CA ALA A 56 -10.59 2.24 8.96
C ALA A 56 -11.54 1.12 9.37
N MET A 57 -10.98 0.03 9.91
CA MET A 57 -11.72 -1.19 10.24
C MET A 57 -12.89 -0.94 11.20
N GLY A 58 -12.72 -0.03 12.16
CA GLY A 58 -13.77 0.31 13.13
C GLY A 58 -14.93 1.10 12.53
N ALA A 59 -14.74 1.73 11.38
CA ALA A 59 -15.76 2.50 10.68
C ALA A 59 -16.52 1.65 9.66
N ASP A 60 -15.80 0.89 8.83
CA ASP A 60 -16.36 0.04 7.79
C ASP A 60 -15.47 -1.18 7.53
N ASN A 61 -15.84 -2.30 8.15
CA ASN A 61 -15.12 -3.57 8.01
C ASN A 61 -15.28 -4.19 6.60
N PRO A 62 -16.48 -4.23 5.99
CA PRO A 62 -16.63 -4.63 4.59
C PRO A 62 -15.72 -3.85 3.62
N GLN A 63 -15.67 -2.52 3.74
CA GLN A 63 -14.80 -1.68 2.92
C GLN A 63 -13.33 -2.02 3.11
N THR A 64 -12.91 -2.28 4.36
CA THR A 64 -11.54 -2.68 4.69
C THR A 64 -11.16 -4.00 4.00
N VAL A 65 -12.00 -5.03 4.09
CA VAL A 65 -11.74 -6.33 3.44
C VAL A 65 -11.67 -6.18 1.93
N ARG A 66 -12.64 -5.48 1.33
CA ARG A 66 -12.67 -5.22 -0.12
C ARG A 66 -11.41 -4.50 -0.59
N ALA A 67 -11.00 -3.44 0.11
CA ALA A 67 -9.81 -2.68 -0.25
C ALA A 67 -8.53 -3.51 -0.22
N LEU A 68 -8.40 -4.44 0.73
CA LEU A 68 -7.25 -5.34 0.84
C LEU A 68 -7.22 -6.38 -0.29
N VAL A 69 -8.38 -6.96 -0.62
CA VAL A 69 -8.52 -7.93 -1.72
C VAL A 69 -8.22 -7.26 -3.07
N GLU A 70 -8.77 -6.07 -3.31
CA GLU A 70 -8.51 -5.31 -4.54
C GLU A 70 -7.03 -4.91 -4.65
N ALA A 71 -6.41 -4.47 -3.55
CA ALA A 71 -4.99 -4.11 -3.51
C ALA A 71 -4.06 -5.28 -3.82
N GLU A 72 -4.40 -6.49 -3.36
CA GLU A 72 -3.62 -7.71 -3.58
C GLU A 72 -3.78 -8.22 -5.02
N ALA A 73 -5.00 -8.17 -5.56
CA ALA A 73 -5.28 -8.59 -6.93
C ALA A 73 -4.76 -7.61 -8.01
N TYR A 74 -4.41 -6.37 -7.64
CA TYR A 74 -3.93 -5.37 -8.59
C TYR A 74 -2.52 -5.71 -9.10
N SER A 75 -2.36 -5.83 -10.43
CA SER A 75 -1.09 -6.13 -11.09
C SER A 75 -0.20 -4.87 -11.23
N GLY A 76 0.06 -4.20 -10.12
CA GLY A 76 0.83 -2.96 -10.04
C GLY A 76 1.16 -2.58 -8.60
N PRO A 77 1.72 -1.38 -8.37
CA PRO A 77 1.98 -0.89 -7.02
C PRO A 77 0.67 -0.59 -6.29
N SER A 78 0.52 -1.12 -5.08
CA SER A 78 -0.63 -0.88 -4.21
C SER A 78 -0.22 -0.21 -2.89
N LEU A 79 -0.98 0.78 -2.45
CA LEU A 79 -0.83 1.49 -1.18
C LEU A 79 -2.14 1.42 -0.38
N VAL A 80 -2.10 0.83 0.81
CA VAL A 80 -3.22 0.84 1.75
C VAL A 80 -2.82 1.62 2.99
N ILE A 81 -3.56 2.67 3.33
CA ILE A 81 -3.34 3.53 4.50
C ILE A 81 -4.44 3.22 5.52
N ALA A 82 -4.07 2.53 6.60
CA ALA A 82 -4.99 2.11 7.64
C ALA A 82 -4.91 3.02 8.85
N TYR A 83 -6.05 3.56 9.28
CA TYR A 83 -6.13 4.27 10.55
C TYR A 83 -5.82 3.31 11.71
N SER A 84 -4.76 3.61 12.46
CA SER A 84 -4.30 2.78 13.57
C SER A 84 -4.33 3.59 14.86
N HIS A 85 -5.45 3.52 15.57
CA HIS A 85 -5.58 4.14 16.89
C HIS A 85 -4.48 3.63 17.85
N CYS A 86 -3.94 4.53 18.67
CA CYS A 86 -2.77 4.24 19.50
C CYS A 86 -2.96 4.83 20.90
N ILE A 87 -2.30 4.24 21.90
CA ILE A 87 -2.25 4.77 23.27
C ILE A 87 -1.77 6.23 23.33
N ALA A 88 -0.93 6.65 22.38
CA ALA A 88 -0.42 8.01 22.27
C ALA A 88 -1.51 9.05 21.93
N HIS A 89 -2.68 8.60 21.46
CA HIS A 89 -3.84 9.48 21.26
C HIS A 89 -4.48 9.86 22.60
N GLY A 90 -4.28 9.05 23.65
CA GLY A 90 -4.88 9.24 24.96
C GLY A 90 -6.39 9.02 24.92
N ILE A 91 -6.80 7.92 24.28
CA ILE A 91 -8.18 7.42 24.24
C ILE A 91 -8.30 6.17 25.10
N GLU A 92 -9.52 5.82 25.50
CA GLU A 92 -9.80 4.51 26.10
C GLU A 92 -9.70 3.43 25.00
N MET A 93 -8.75 2.50 25.14
CA MET A 93 -8.41 1.57 24.05
C MET A 93 -9.53 0.56 23.76
N ALA A 94 -10.37 0.19 24.73
CA ALA A 94 -11.52 -0.65 24.47
C ALA A 94 -12.59 0.07 23.61
N GLN A 95 -12.62 1.40 23.59
CA GLN A 95 -13.43 2.22 22.67
C GLN A 95 -12.74 2.48 21.32
N GLY A 96 -11.54 1.95 21.06
CA GLY A 96 -10.73 2.27 19.90
C GLY A 96 -11.47 2.15 18.56
N MET A 97 -12.22 1.05 18.37
CA MET A 97 -13.01 0.84 17.14
C MET A 97 -14.12 1.88 16.96
N ARG A 98 -14.80 2.26 18.05
CA ARG A 98 -15.81 3.33 18.01
C ARG A 98 -15.18 4.69 17.71
N GLN A 99 -13.96 4.91 18.20
CA GLN A 99 -13.21 6.12 17.89
C GLN A 99 -12.81 6.19 16.41
N GLN A 100 -12.44 5.07 15.78
CA GLN A 100 -12.22 5.04 14.33
C GLN A 100 -13.49 5.38 13.56
N LYS A 101 -14.65 4.84 13.98
CA LYS A 101 -15.93 5.19 13.38
C LYS A 101 -16.21 6.69 13.47
N LEU A 102 -15.98 7.30 14.63
CA LEU A 102 -16.15 8.73 14.81
C LEU A 102 -15.18 9.57 13.96
N ALA A 103 -13.95 9.09 13.77
CA ALA A 103 -12.98 9.71 12.86
C ALA A 103 -13.53 9.79 11.42
N VAL A 104 -14.21 8.74 10.95
CA VAL A 104 -14.85 8.75 9.63
C VAL A 104 -16.10 9.63 9.61
N ASP A 105 -16.98 9.50 10.62
CA ASP A 105 -18.25 10.24 10.69
C ASP A 105 -18.07 11.77 10.76
N THR A 106 -16.93 12.23 11.31
CA THR A 106 -16.52 13.64 11.38
C THR A 106 -15.73 14.12 10.16
N GLY A 107 -15.42 13.24 9.19
CA GLY A 107 -14.58 13.57 8.03
C GLY A 107 -13.08 13.69 8.35
N TYR A 108 -12.68 13.45 9.60
CA TYR A 108 -11.28 13.41 10.00
C TYR A 108 -10.48 12.33 9.24
N TRP A 109 -11.14 11.24 8.88
CA TRP A 109 -10.55 10.14 8.13
C TRP A 109 -11.49 9.68 7.00
N PRO A 110 -11.49 10.30 5.81
CA PRO A 110 -12.32 9.83 4.71
C PRO A 110 -11.93 8.41 4.28
N LEU A 111 -12.91 7.61 3.87
CA LEU A 111 -12.68 6.28 3.30
C LEU A 111 -12.84 6.36 1.79
N TYR A 112 -11.84 5.89 1.06
CA TYR A 112 -11.86 5.87 -0.40
C TYR A 112 -10.98 4.76 -0.94
N ARG A 113 -11.21 4.44 -2.20
CA ARG A 113 -10.38 3.54 -3.02
C ARG A 113 -10.15 4.22 -4.36
N TYR A 114 -8.90 4.25 -4.79
CA TYR A 114 -8.48 4.68 -6.11
C TYR A 114 -7.96 3.45 -6.84
N ASP A 115 -8.67 3.05 -7.89
CA ASP A 115 -8.35 1.88 -8.70
C ASP A 115 -8.04 2.30 -10.15
N PRO A 116 -6.76 2.24 -10.57
CA PRO A 116 -6.36 2.55 -11.94
C PRO A 116 -7.10 1.76 -13.02
N ARG A 117 -7.61 0.56 -12.69
CA ARG A 117 -8.33 -0.30 -13.66
C ARG A 117 -9.64 0.33 -14.13
N HIS A 118 -10.22 1.21 -13.32
CA HIS A 118 -11.52 1.83 -13.60
C HIS A 118 -11.39 3.04 -14.53
N ALA A 119 -10.18 3.63 -14.65
CA ALA A 119 -9.90 4.79 -15.49
C ALA A 119 -10.31 4.61 -16.97
N GLY A 120 -10.38 3.36 -17.46
CA GLY A 120 -10.69 3.02 -18.85
C GLY A 120 -12.16 2.74 -19.17
N ALA A 121 -13.01 2.49 -18.18
CA ALA A 121 -14.24 1.71 -18.36
C ALA A 121 -15.53 2.49 -18.06
N GLY A 122 -15.58 3.80 -18.32
CA GLY A 122 -16.76 4.63 -18.03
C GLY A 122 -17.04 4.80 -16.53
N GLU A 123 -16.12 4.34 -15.68
CA GLU A 123 -16.15 4.50 -14.23
C GLU A 123 -15.02 5.44 -13.79
N HIS A 124 -15.23 6.15 -12.68
CA HIS A 124 -14.21 7.01 -12.12
C HIS A 124 -13.22 6.18 -11.26
N PRO A 125 -11.88 6.34 -11.42
CA PRO A 125 -10.91 5.55 -10.67
C PRO A 125 -10.99 5.79 -9.16
N LEU A 126 -11.31 7.02 -8.73
CA LEU A 126 -11.56 7.33 -7.33
C LEU A 126 -13.02 7.05 -6.95
N GLN A 127 -13.21 6.19 -5.96
CA GLN A 127 -14.46 5.85 -5.30
C GLN A 127 -14.43 6.32 -3.84
N LEU A 128 -15.30 7.26 -3.49
CA LEU A 128 -15.44 7.77 -2.12
C LEU A 128 -16.45 6.90 -1.35
N ASP A 129 -15.95 6.04 -0.46
CA ASP A 129 -16.76 5.05 0.26
C ASP A 129 -17.43 5.64 1.53
N SER A 130 -16.79 6.63 2.16
CA SER A 130 -17.38 7.36 3.29
C SER A 130 -18.45 8.34 2.82
N ARG A 131 -19.41 8.68 3.70
CA ARG A 131 -20.40 9.73 3.46
C ARG A 131 -19.86 11.10 3.89
N ALA A 132 -20.50 12.16 3.42
CA ALA A 132 -20.20 13.52 3.85
C ALA A 132 -20.27 13.65 5.38
N PRO A 133 -19.31 14.38 5.99
CA PRO A 133 -19.28 14.57 7.43
C PRO A 133 -20.57 15.26 7.91
N LYS A 134 -21.20 14.67 8.92
CA LYS A 134 -22.42 15.21 9.55
C LYS A 134 -22.19 15.74 10.95
N THR A 135 -21.02 15.41 11.51
CA THR A 135 -20.65 15.68 12.89
C THR A 135 -19.43 16.60 12.89
N PRO A 136 -19.39 17.66 13.72
CA PRO A 136 -18.22 18.51 13.83
C PRO A 136 -16.97 17.75 14.29
N LEU A 137 -15.79 18.16 13.81
CA LEU A 137 -14.50 17.58 14.21
C LEU A 137 -14.26 17.64 15.73
N ALA A 138 -14.86 18.63 16.40
CA ALA A 138 -14.80 18.81 17.84
C ALA A 138 -15.22 17.55 18.62
N GLU A 139 -16.23 16.80 18.14
CA GLU A 139 -16.71 15.57 18.79
C GLU A 139 -15.65 14.47 18.81
N PHE A 140 -14.86 14.36 17.74
CA PHE A 140 -13.74 13.42 17.65
C PHE A 140 -12.59 13.87 18.55
N THR A 141 -12.16 15.13 18.40
CA THR A 141 -10.98 15.66 19.09
C THR A 141 -11.16 15.78 20.61
N ALA A 142 -12.38 16.02 21.09
CA ALA A 142 -12.70 16.09 22.52
C ALA A 142 -12.46 14.76 23.25
N ARG A 143 -12.45 13.63 22.53
CA ARG A 143 -12.26 12.28 23.10
C ARG A 143 -10.80 11.86 23.20
N GLU A 144 -9.86 12.65 22.65
CA GLU A 144 -8.44 12.30 22.64
C GLU A 144 -7.63 13.31 23.45
N ALA A 145 -6.86 12.81 24.43
CA ALA A 145 -6.05 13.66 25.29
C ALA A 145 -5.01 14.49 24.51
N ARG A 146 -4.56 14.00 23.34
CA ARG A 146 -3.61 14.72 22.47
C ARG A 146 -4.13 16.05 21.94
N PHE A 147 -5.44 16.27 21.90
CA PHE A 147 -6.03 17.59 21.58
C PHE A 147 -6.40 18.34 22.86
N ALA A 148 -7.01 17.66 23.82
CA ALA A 148 -7.48 18.28 25.07
C ALA A 148 -6.37 18.96 25.88
N ILE A 149 -5.14 18.45 25.85
CA ILE A 149 -4.01 19.05 26.57
C ILE A 149 -3.64 20.45 26.05
N LEU A 150 -3.88 20.73 24.77
CA LEU A 150 -3.63 22.05 24.21
C LEU A 150 -4.62 23.07 24.77
N GLY A 151 -5.90 22.72 24.86
CA GLY A 151 -6.94 23.58 25.43
C GLY A 151 -6.67 23.96 26.89
N ARG A 152 -6.02 23.07 27.66
CA ARG A 152 -5.63 23.37 29.06
C ARG A 152 -4.40 24.26 29.17
N SER A 153 -3.43 24.11 28.26
CA SER A 153 -2.14 24.81 28.36
C SER A 153 -2.08 26.11 27.57
N ARG A 154 -2.78 26.20 26.43
CA ARG A 154 -2.81 27.35 25.53
C ARG A 154 -4.22 27.52 24.91
N PRO A 155 -5.22 28.00 25.67
CA PRO A 155 -6.62 28.03 25.23
C PRO A 155 -6.85 28.78 23.90
N ALA A 156 -6.28 29.99 23.76
CA ALA A 156 -6.45 30.81 22.56
C ALA A 156 -5.85 30.15 21.30
N GLU A 157 -4.69 29.48 21.45
CA GLU A 157 -4.07 28.75 20.34
C GLU A 157 -4.83 27.47 20.02
N ALA A 158 -5.39 26.79 21.03
CA ALA A 158 -6.24 25.62 20.84
C ALA A 158 -7.48 25.96 20.00
N GLU A 159 -8.16 27.07 20.32
CA GLU A 159 -9.31 27.55 19.57
C GLU A 159 -8.94 27.88 18.11
N ARG A 160 -7.85 28.64 17.93
CA ARG A 160 -7.35 28.99 16.59
C ARG A 160 -7.00 27.74 15.76
N LEU A 161 -6.27 26.79 16.33
CA LEU A 161 -5.88 25.56 15.63
C LEU A 161 -7.06 24.60 15.41
N ALA A 162 -8.04 24.56 16.31
CA ALA A 162 -9.26 23.78 16.13
C ALA A 162 -10.09 24.31 14.95
N ALA A 163 -10.26 25.63 14.83
CA ALA A 163 -10.95 26.23 13.70
C ALA A 163 -10.24 25.92 12.36
N LEU A 164 -8.90 26.02 12.34
CA LEU A 164 -8.12 25.66 11.16
C LEU A 164 -8.17 24.15 10.85
N ALA A 165 -8.24 23.29 11.87
CA ALA A 165 -8.36 21.85 11.68
C ALA A 165 -9.73 21.46 11.11
N GLN A 166 -10.81 22.13 11.55
CA GLN A 166 -12.13 21.97 10.97
C GLN A 166 -12.12 22.38 9.49
N HIS A 167 -11.56 23.54 9.16
CA HIS A 167 -11.40 23.98 7.78
C HIS A 167 -10.59 22.98 6.94
N ASP A 168 -9.49 22.44 7.45
CA ASP A 168 -8.69 21.42 6.75
C ASP A 168 -9.51 20.17 6.41
N VAL A 169 -10.40 19.73 7.31
CA VAL A 169 -11.29 18.58 7.10
C VAL A 169 -12.33 18.88 6.03
N ASP A 170 -12.96 20.05 6.10
CA ASP A 170 -13.99 20.47 5.15
C ASP A 170 -13.41 20.66 3.74
N GLU A 171 -12.25 21.34 3.63
CA GLU A 171 -11.52 21.52 2.37
C GLU A 171 -11.15 20.17 1.75
N ARG A 172 -10.58 19.26 2.56
CA ARG A 172 -10.19 17.94 2.08
C ARG A 172 -11.40 17.15 1.59
N TRP A 173 -12.50 17.16 2.34
CA TRP A 173 -13.73 16.50 1.92
C TRP A 173 -14.22 17.03 0.58
N HIS A 174 -14.31 18.36 0.44
CA HIS A 174 -14.77 18.99 -0.79
C HIS A 174 -13.89 18.63 -1.99
N VAL A 175 -12.57 18.62 -1.80
CA VAL A 175 -11.62 18.19 -2.84
C VAL A 175 -11.87 16.75 -3.26
N TYR A 176 -12.01 15.80 -2.32
CA TYR A 176 -12.25 14.40 -2.68
C TYR A 176 -13.61 14.20 -3.36
N GLU A 177 -14.63 14.94 -2.93
CA GLU A 177 -15.94 14.93 -3.58
C GLU A 177 -15.86 15.46 -5.02
N GLN A 178 -15.14 16.56 -5.24
CA GLN A 178 -14.91 17.10 -6.58
C GLN A 178 -14.13 16.11 -7.44
N LEU A 179 -13.02 15.56 -6.92
CA LEU A 179 -12.21 14.58 -7.63
C LEU A 179 -13.02 13.33 -8.00
N ALA A 180 -13.94 12.87 -7.15
CA ALA A 180 -14.78 11.71 -7.45
C ALA A 180 -15.88 12.01 -8.50
N ARG A 181 -16.14 13.29 -8.81
CA ARG A 181 -17.16 13.72 -9.79
C ARG A 181 -16.58 14.17 -11.13
N VAL A 182 -15.30 14.58 -11.18
CA VAL A 182 -14.67 15.03 -12.41
C VAL A 182 -14.56 13.87 -13.38
N ASP A 183 -15.02 14.05 -14.62
CA ASP A 183 -14.91 13.02 -15.65
C ASP A 183 -13.43 12.71 -15.92
N HIS A 184 -13.08 11.42 -15.82
CA HIS A 184 -11.75 10.95 -16.14
C HIS A 184 -11.75 10.36 -17.56
N GLU A 185 -11.25 11.13 -18.52
CA GLU A 185 -10.98 10.66 -19.88
C GLU A 185 -9.60 9.97 -19.90
N PRO A 186 -9.51 8.64 -20.07
CA PRO A 186 -8.22 7.95 -20.09
C PRO A 186 -7.41 8.35 -21.33
N ALA A 187 -6.08 8.35 -21.21
CA ALA A 187 -5.18 8.60 -22.35
C ALA A 187 -5.42 7.61 -23.52
N THR A 188 -5.91 6.39 -23.22
CA THR A 188 -6.33 5.39 -24.21
C THR A 188 -7.54 5.82 -25.04
N ALA A 189 -8.48 6.61 -24.49
CA ALA A 189 -9.60 7.16 -25.27
C ALA A 189 -9.11 8.19 -26.32
N ARG A 190 -7.93 8.79 -26.09
CA ARG A 190 -7.23 9.66 -27.05
C ARG A 190 -6.27 8.92 -27.98
N GLY A 191 -6.25 7.59 -27.95
CA GLY A 191 -5.35 6.77 -28.76
C GLY A 191 -3.87 6.84 -28.35
N LEU A 192 -3.56 7.32 -27.13
CA LEU A 192 -2.20 7.40 -26.61
C LEU A 192 -1.89 6.16 -25.76
N PRO A 193 -0.76 5.47 -25.99
CA PRO A 193 -0.40 4.30 -25.19
C PRO A 193 -0.18 4.71 -23.73
N LEU A 194 -0.83 3.99 -22.81
CA LEU A 194 -0.77 4.20 -21.36
C LEU A 194 0.60 3.83 -20.75
N SER A 195 1.51 3.22 -21.51
CA SER A 195 2.81 2.79 -21.02
C SER A 195 3.79 2.61 -22.18
N LEU A 196 5.04 3.05 -21.99
CA LEU A 196 6.21 2.60 -22.74
C LEU A 196 6.58 1.15 -22.34
N ALA A 197 5.59 0.26 -22.24
CA ALA A 197 5.84 -1.14 -22.03
C ALA A 197 6.65 -1.63 -23.24
N ALA A 198 7.94 -1.85 -23.03
CA ALA A 198 8.80 -2.47 -24.02
C ALA A 198 8.10 -3.75 -24.51
N PRO A 199 8.03 -4.00 -25.82
CA PRO A 199 7.37 -5.19 -26.33
C PRO A 199 8.02 -6.39 -25.64
N ARG A 200 7.20 -7.18 -24.94
CA ARG A 200 7.65 -8.46 -24.39
C ARG A 200 8.17 -9.24 -25.59
N GLY A 201 9.48 -9.48 -25.60
CA GLY A 201 10.16 -10.19 -26.67
C GLY A 201 9.40 -11.47 -26.97
N GLU A 202 9.05 -11.61 -28.23
CA GLU A 202 8.56 -12.86 -28.80
C GLU A 202 9.44 -14.00 -28.29
N THR A 203 8.80 -15.04 -27.78
CA THR A 203 9.42 -16.30 -27.42
C THR A 203 10.26 -16.78 -28.62
N ARG A 204 11.58 -16.63 -28.53
CA ARG A 204 12.49 -17.37 -29.41
C ARG A 204 12.40 -18.82 -28.98
N GLU A 205 11.69 -19.59 -29.80
CA GLU A 205 11.72 -21.04 -29.81
C GLU A 205 13.19 -21.48 -29.92
N GLU A 206 13.71 -22.07 -28.85
CA GLU A 206 15.07 -22.60 -28.78
C GLU A 206 15.11 -23.91 -29.57
N THR A 207 15.18 -23.82 -30.90
CA THR A 207 15.55 -24.96 -31.74
C THR A 207 17.04 -25.23 -31.56
N ALA A 208 17.37 -26.27 -30.81
CA ALA A 208 18.72 -26.80 -30.67
C ALA A 208 19.34 -27.11 -32.05
N PRO A 209 20.59 -26.72 -32.33
CA PRO A 209 21.23 -27.04 -33.60
C PRO A 209 21.62 -28.52 -33.62
N SER A 210 21.07 -29.25 -34.58
CA SER A 210 21.52 -30.60 -34.95
C SER A 210 22.91 -30.55 -35.58
N SER A 211 23.85 -31.27 -34.99
CA SER A 211 25.23 -31.39 -35.45
C SER A 211 25.29 -32.00 -36.87
N PRO A 212 26.03 -31.40 -37.82
CA PRO A 212 26.26 -32.04 -39.10
C PRO A 212 27.36 -33.11 -38.99
N SER A 213 27.01 -34.32 -39.38
CA SER A 213 27.91 -35.43 -39.68
C SER A 213 28.89 -35.04 -40.79
N PHE A 214 30.19 -35.12 -40.52
CA PHE A 214 31.22 -35.16 -41.55
C PHE A 214 32.14 -36.35 -41.32
N ALA A 215 32.06 -37.32 -42.23
CA ALA A 215 33.04 -38.37 -42.38
C ALA A 215 34.14 -37.90 -43.34
N SER A 216 35.40 -37.97 -42.92
CA SER A 216 36.51 -38.22 -43.86
C SER A 216 37.74 -38.78 -43.16
N SER A 217 38.15 -39.93 -43.68
CA SER A 217 39.35 -40.73 -43.46
C SER A 217 40.68 -39.98 -43.59
N VAL A 218 41.65 -40.23 -42.69
CA VAL A 218 43.09 -40.33 -43.03
C VAL A 218 43.80 -41.28 -42.02
N SER A 219 44.78 -42.02 -42.56
CA SER A 219 45.59 -43.16 -42.14
C SER A 219 46.46 -43.09 -40.86
N SER A 220 46.65 -44.26 -40.22
CA SER A 220 47.69 -44.60 -39.22
C SER A 220 49.13 -44.59 -39.83
N PRO A 221 50.22 -44.60 -39.03
CA PRO A 221 50.71 -45.84 -38.39
C PRO A 221 51.48 -45.67 -37.05
N GLY A 222 51.64 -46.76 -36.26
CA GLY A 222 52.72 -46.85 -35.26
C GLY A 222 52.48 -47.76 -34.06
N ARG A 223 53.22 -48.87 -33.98
CA ARG A 223 53.16 -49.99 -33.01
C ARG A 223 53.62 -49.65 -31.59
N GLY A 224 53.08 -50.38 -30.61
CA GLY A 224 53.72 -50.67 -29.31
C GLY A 224 53.00 -51.82 -28.56
N PRO A 225 53.69 -52.82 -27.99
CA PRO A 225 53.10 -54.12 -27.62
C PRO A 225 52.52 -54.18 -26.18
N LYS A 226 51.56 -55.09 -25.98
CA LYS A 226 51.01 -55.53 -24.67
C LYS A 226 52.00 -56.42 -23.90
N PRO A 227 51.88 -56.48 -22.57
CA PRO A 227 51.61 -57.76 -21.88
C PRO A 227 50.52 -57.58 -20.78
N ALA A 228 49.47 -58.40 -20.68
CA ALA A 228 49.34 -59.79 -20.20
C ALA A 228 49.13 -59.94 -18.67
N ARG A 229 48.10 -60.73 -18.31
CA ARG A 229 47.72 -61.32 -16.99
C ARG A 229 47.02 -60.34 -16.01
N GLN A 230 46.03 -60.72 -15.20
CA GLN A 230 45.72 -62.01 -14.57
C GLN A 230 44.25 -62.07 -14.10
N ARG A 231 43.79 -63.30 -13.81
CA ARG A 231 42.43 -63.73 -13.41
C ARG A 231 42.07 -63.41 -11.95
N SER A 232 40.79 -63.18 -11.68
CA SER A 232 39.97 -63.81 -10.60
C SER A 232 38.55 -63.18 -10.62
N LEU A 233 37.46 -63.90 -10.94
CA LEU A 233 36.69 -64.89 -10.17
C LEU A 233 35.91 -64.34 -8.96
N SER A 234 34.66 -64.83 -8.87
CA SER A 234 33.64 -64.69 -7.81
C SER A 234 32.70 -63.48 -7.99
N ALA A 235 31.47 -63.61 -8.53
CA ALA A 235 30.31 -64.38 -8.05
C ALA A 235 29.90 -64.02 -6.60
N CYS A 236 28.74 -63.39 -6.42
CA CYS A 236 27.56 -64.00 -5.81
C CYS A 236 26.42 -62.98 -5.58
N CYS A 237 25.21 -63.44 -5.95
CA CYS A 237 23.85 -63.11 -5.47
C CYS A 237 23.75 -62.20 -4.23
N GLY A 238 22.81 -61.27 -4.10
CA GLY A 238 21.38 -61.30 -4.43
C GLY A 238 20.61 -60.52 -3.33
N PRO A 239 19.31 -60.23 -3.49
CA PRO A 239 18.63 -59.06 -2.91
C PRO A 239 17.71 -59.38 -1.71
N LYS A 240 17.21 -58.31 -1.05
CA LYS A 240 15.97 -58.12 -0.21
C LYS A 240 16.30 -57.02 0.82
N GLY A 241 15.52 -56.00 1.14
CA GLY A 241 14.07 -55.77 1.21
C GLY A 241 13.87 -54.79 2.41
N PRO A 242 12.81 -53.97 2.46
CA PRO A 242 12.79 -52.74 3.25
C PRO A 242 12.25 -52.92 4.69
N SER A 243 12.50 -51.91 5.54
CA SER A 243 11.82 -51.64 6.81
C SER A 243 11.43 -50.16 6.83
#